data_AF-L9Y059-F1
#
_entry.id   AF-L9Y059-F1
#
_cell.length_a   1.000
_cell.length_b   1.000
_cell.length_c   1.000
_cell.angle_alpha   90.00
_cell.angle_beta   90.00
_cell.angle_gamma   90.00
#
_symmetry.space_group_name_H-M   'P 1'
#
loop_
_entity.id
_entity.type
_entity.pdbx_description
1 polymer ?
#
loop_
_entity_poly.entity_id
_entity_poly.type
_entity_poly.pdbx_seq_one_letter_code
_entity_poly.pdbx_strand_id
1 'polypeptide(L)'
;MPTSRSGTITVVAVVVLVATAPVLWGIADVREAQAVDRKQSELADSTVPTRQAPNDYDGDGIRDTPDQCPTRPETTNGFRDGDGCPDVVETTGAS
;
A
#
# COMPACT_ATOMS: atom_id res chain seq x y z
N MET A 1 -49.08 -16.12 -49.05
CA MET A 1 -48.09 -16.69 -48.10
C MET A 1 -46.73 -16.69 -48.79
N PRO A 2 -45.84 -15.78 -48.37
CA PRO A 2 -44.53 -16.23 -47.93
C PRO A 2 -44.14 -15.57 -46.59
N THR A 3 -43.59 -16.39 -45.71
CA THR A 3 -43.29 -16.09 -44.31
C THR A 3 -42.09 -15.16 -44.16
N SER A 4 -42.29 -14.09 -43.38
CA SER A 4 -41.23 -13.25 -42.79
C SER A 4 -40.28 -14.12 -41.95
N ARG A 5 -39.17 -14.53 -42.55
CA ARG A 5 -38.12 -15.38 -41.93
C ARG A 5 -36.71 -14.80 -42.11
N SER A 6 -36.60 -13.51 -42.47
CA SER A 6 -35.32 -12.85 -42.78
C SER A 6 -34.74 -12.05 -41.59
N GLY A 7 -35.60 -11.49 -40.72
CA GLY A 7 -35.15 -10.65 -39.60
C GLY A 7 -34.65 -11.42 -38.36
N THR A 8 -35.14 -12.63 -38.13
CA THR A 8 -34.69 -13.46 -37.00
C THR A 8 -33.30 -14.02 -37.20
N ILE A 9 -32.91 -14.33 -38.44
CA ILE A 9 -31.58 -14.87 -38.76
C ILE A 9 -30.51 -13.79 -38.54
N THR A 10 -30.78 -12.55 -38.94
CA THR A 10 -29.85 -11.43 -38.74
C THR A 10 -29.71 -11.06 -37.26
N VAL A 11 -30.81 -11.01 -36.50
CA VAL A 11 -30.75 -10.74 -35.06
C VAL A 11 -30.02 -11.86 -34.31
N VAL A 12 -30.32 -13.13 -34.61
CA VAL A 12 -29.62 -14.27 -33.99
C VAL A 12 -28.14 -14.28 -34.36
N ALA A 13 -27.79 -14.02 -35.61
CA ALA A 13 -26.38 -13.94 -36.04
C ALA A 13 -25.62 -12.81 -35.36
N VAL A 14 -26.23 -11.63 -35.20
CA VAL A 14 -25.63 -10.49 -34.49
C VAL A 14 -25.46 -10.80 -32.99
N VAL A 15 -26.46 -11.41 -32.35
CA VAL A 15 -26.37 -11.83 -30.94
C VAL A 15 -25.30 -12.90 -30.74
N VAL A 16 -25.22 -13.90 -31.63
CA VAL A 16 -24.19 -14.94 -31.59
C VAL A 16 -22.81 -14.31 -31.79
N LEU A 17 -22.62 -13.43 -32.77
CA LEU A 17 -21.34 -12.75 -33.00
C LEU A 17 -20.92 -11.90 -31.78
N VAL A 18 -21.81 -11.09 -31.22
CA VAL A 18 -21.49 -10.23 -30.07
C VAL A 18 -21.24 -11.04 -28.78
N ALA A 19 -21.93 -12.16 -28.59
CA ALA A 19 -21.78 -12.99 -27.38
C ALA A 19 -20.60 -13.97 -27.45
N THR A 20 -20.26 -14.48 -28.63
CA THR A 20 -19.20 -15.49 -28.80
C THR A 20 -17.87 -14.92 -29.25
N ALA A 21 -17.85 -13.73 -29.86
CA ALA A 21 -16.60 -13.05 -30.22
C ALA A 21 -15.70 -12.78 -29.00
N PRO A 22 -16.20 -12.33 -27.83
CA PRO A 22 -15.33 -12.08 -26.69
C PRO A 22 -14.64 -13.34 -26.15
N VAL A 23 -15.35 -14.48 -26.24
CA VAL A 23 -14.90 -15.77 -25.73
C VAL A 23 -13.84 -16.40 -26.65
N LEU A 24 -13.98 -16.24 -27.97
CA LEU A 24 -13.06 -16.82 -28.96
C LEU A 24 -11.83 -15.94 -29.25
N TRP A 25 -11.90 -14.63 -28.97
CA TRP A 25 -10.79 -13.68 -29.13
C TRP A 25 -10.12 -13.27 -27.82
N GLY A 26 -10.34 -14.02 -26.73
CA GLY A 26 -9.55 -13.86 -25.49
C GLY A 26 -9.72 -12.51 -24.77
N ILE A 27 -10.67 -11.67 -25.16
CA ILE A 27 -11.09 -10.48 -24.42
C ILE A 27 -12.10 -10.91 -23.35
N ALA A 28 -11.61 -11.67 -22.37
CA ALA A 28 -12.33 -12.02 -21.16
C ALA A 28 -11.51 -11.60 -19.94
N ASP A 29 -11.15 -10.32 -19.85
CA ASP A 29 -10.68 -9.72 -18.59
C ASP A 29 -11.86 -9.42 -17.66
N VAL A 30 -12.67 -10.45 -17.35
CA VAL A 30 -13.58 -10.42 -16.21
C VAL A 30 -13.15 -11.54 -15.27
N ARG A 31 -12.28 -11.17 -14.34
CA ARG A 31 -11.58 -12.00 -13.33
C ARG A 31 -10.19 -12.51 -13.73
N GLU A 32 -9.28 -11.59 -13.97
CA GLU A 32 -8.07 -11.60 -13.14
C GLU A 32 -8.37 -10.60 -12.01
N ALA A 33 -8.82 -11.04 -10.83
CA ALA A 33 -7.89 -11.48 -9.81
C ALA A 33 -6.59 -10.68 -9.92
N GLN A 34 -6.68 -9.35 -9.77
CA GLN A 34 -5.52 -8.56 -9.41
C GLN A 34 -5.05 -9.06 -8.05
N ALA A 35 -4.25 -10.13 -8.09
CA ALA A 35 -3.34 -10.53 -7.06
C ALA A 35 -2.28 -9.44 -6.92
N VAL A 36 -2.69 -8.25 -6.47
CA VAL A 36 -1.79 -7.31 -5.79
C VAL A 36 -1.66 -7.82 -4.34
N ASP A 37 -1.25 -9.09 -4.19
CA ASP A 37 -0.99 -9.67 -2.88
C ASP A 37 0.11 -10.74 -2.95
N ARG A 38 1.17 -10.46 -3.71
CA ARG A 38 2.44 -11.21 -3.52
C ARG A 38 3.71 -10.37 -3.51
N LYS A 39 3.58 -9.06 -3.61
CA LYS A 39 4.66 -8.10 -3.32
C LYS A 39 4.32 -7.11 -2.20
N GLN A 40 3.17 -7.26 -1.54
CA GLN A 40 2.83 -6.42 -0.40
C GLN A 40 3.53 -6.88 0.89
N SER A 41 3.91 -8.16 1.01
CA SER A 41 4.56 -8.68 2.23
C SER A 41 6.05 -8.35 2.35
N GLU A 42 6.74 -7.95 1.28
CA GLU A 42 8.16 -7.60 1.34
C GLU A 42 8.39 -6.08 1.46
N LEU A 43 7.40 -5.26 1.05
CA LEU A 43 7.41 -3.81 1.28
C LEU A 43 6.71 -3.40 2.60
N ALA A 44 5.87 -4.25 3.17
CA ALA A 44 5.29 -4.01 4.50
C ALA A 44 6.21 -4.41 5.66
N ASP A 45 7.37 -5.02 5.38
CA ASP A 45 8.27 -5.58 6.40
C ASP A 45 9.68 -4.96 6.41
N SER A 46 10.07 -4.16 5.41
CA SER A 46 11.46 -3.63 5.34
C SER A 46 11.59 -2.16 4.96
N THR A 47 10.59 -1.32 5.24
CA THR A 47 10.81 0.14 5.14
C THR A 47 10.45 0.94 6.39
N VAL A 48 9.73 0.40 7.39
CA VAL A 48 9.55 1.12 8.66
C VAL A 48 9.27 0.13 9.82
N PRO A 49 10.24 -0.24 10.68
CA PRO A 49 9.92 -0.84 11.96
C PRO A 49 9.45 0.24 12.93
N THR A 50 8.41 0.98 12.58
CA THR A 50 7.80 1.98 13.45
C THR A 50 6.35 2.16 13.02
N ARG A 51 5.56 1.08 13.17
CA ARG A 51 4.24 1.32 13.74
C ARG A 51 4.51 1.54 15.21
N GLN A 52 4.54 2.81 15.60
CA GLN A 52 4.68 3.34 16.97
C GLN A 52 4.56 2.23 18.01
N ALA A 53 5.62 1.98 18.76
CA ALA A 53 5.54 1.02 19.85
C ALA A 53 4.34 1.42 20.75
N PRO A 54 3.60 0.46 21.34
CA PRO A 54 2.53 0.82 22.25
C PRO A 54 3.07 1.74 23.36
N ASN A 55 2.55 2.97 23.41
CA ASN A 55 3.01 4.06 24.28
C ASN A 55 4.43 4.57 23.91
N ASP A 56 4.63 4.96 22.65
CA ASP A 56 5.78 5.71 22.13
C ASP A 56 5.20 6.75 21.17
N TYR A 57 4.94 7.94 21.69
CA TYR A 57 4.12 8.97 21.05
C TYR A 57 4.88 9.71 19.93
N ASP A 58 6.18 9.95 20.10
CA ASP A 58 7.00 10.63 19.10
C ASP A 58 7.82 9.67 18.20
N GLY A 59 7.82 8.38 18.52
CA GLY A 59 8.29 7.32 17.63
C GLY A 59 9.81 7.19 17.60
N ASP A 60 10.50 7.61 18.65
CA ASP A 60 11.96 7.52 18.74
C ASP A 60 12.46 6.15 19.24
N GLY A 61 11.54 5.25 19.61
CA GLY A 61 11.83 3.90 20.08
C GLY A 61 11.90 3.76 21.60
N ILE A 62 11.69 4.85 22.36
CA ILE A 62 11.58 4.87 23.81
C ILE A 62 10.08 4.92 24.17
N ARG A 63 9.69 4.21 25.24
CA ARG A 63 8.30 4.26 25.69
C ARG A 63 8.04 5.60 26.41
N ASP A 64 6.84 6.15 26.29
CA ASP A 64 6.35 7.35 26.97
C ASP A 64 6.53 7.32 28.51
N THR A 65 6.68 6.11 29.10
CA THR A 65 6.80 5.93 30.55
C THR A 65 8.22 6.21 31.08
N PRO A 66 9.31 5.68 30.47
CA PRO A 66 10.68 6.10 30.77
C PRO A 66 11.14 7.37 30.05
N ASP A 67 10.42 7.82 29.02
CA ASP A 67 10.77 8.99 28.23
C ASP A 67 10.53 10.32 29.00
N GLN A 68 11.56 11.16 29.04
CA GLN A 68 11.50 12.49 29.66
C GLN A 68 10.84 13.55 28.76
N CYS A 69 10.83 13.33 27.45
CA CYS A 69 10.23 14.20 26.46
C CYS A 69 9.27 13.45 25.50
N PRO A 70 8.11 12.91 25.95
CA PRO A 70 7.19 12.06 25.16
C PRO A 70 6.53 12.69 23.92
N THR A 71 6.93 13.89 23.52
CA THR A 71 6.37 14.60 22.37
C THR A 71 7.46 15.10 21.43
N ARG A 72 8.72 14.83 21.75
CA ARG A 72 9.88 15.35 21.05
C ARG A 72 10.88 14.20 20.92
N PRO A 73 11.06 13.68 19.71
CA PRO A 73 11.88 12.49 19.52
C PRO A 73 13.33 12.76 19.89
N GLU A 74 13.96 11.77 20.53
CA GLU A 74 15.39 11.70 20.82
C GLU A 74 16.25 12.00 19.59
N THR A 75 17.40 12.63 19.80
CA THR A 75 18.40 12.88 18.76
C THR A 75 19.67 12.13 19.10
N THR A 76 19.90 10.99 18.44
CA THR A 76 21.12 10.20 18.64
C THR A 76 22.35 10.95 18.14
N ASN A 77 23.01 11.69 19.05
CA ASN A 77 24.18 12.51 18.78
C ASN A 77 25.36 12.16 19.70
N GLY A 78 25.23 11.11 20.52
CA GLY A 78 26.25 10.66 21.45
C GLY A 78 26.17 11.32 22.83
N PHE A 79 25.16 12.15 23.08
CA PHE A 79 24.94 12.80 24.36
C PHE A 79 23.55 12.45 24.88
N ARG A 80 23.54 11.69 25.98
CA ARG A 80 22.33 11.30 26.72
C ARG A 80 21.24 10.61 25.88
N ASP A 81 21.62 9.91 24.81
CA ASP A 81 20.72 9.22 23.85
C ASP A 81 19.72 8.17 24.41
N GLY A 82 19.57 8.03 25.73
CA GLY A 82 18.64 7.11 26.38
C GLY A 82 17.69 7.79 27.38
N ASP A 83 17.63 9.11 27.41
CA ASP A 83 16.66 9.85 28.23
C ASP A 83 15.37 10.23 27.47
N GLY A 84 15.38 10.12 26.13
CA GLY A 84 14.23 10.40 25.26
C GLY A 84 14.08 11.87 24.91
N CYS A 85 15.08 12.70 25.21
CA CYS A 85 15.02 14.13 24.96
C CYS A 85 16.02 14.57 23.89
N PRO A 86 15.61 15.40 22.91
CA PRO A 86 16.52 15.92 21.91
C PRO A 86 17.55 16.87 22.53
N ASP A 87 18.77 16.38 22.62
CA ASP A 87 19.91 17.14 23.07
C ASP A 87 20.74 17.70 21.91
N VAL A 88 21.62 18.67 22.22
CA VAL A 88 22.55 19.27 21.26
C VAL A 88 23.99 19.17 21.75
N VAL A 89 24.85 18.55 20.95
CA VAL A 89 26.30 18.62 21.14
C VAL A 89 26.82 19.88 20.45
N GLU A 90 26.94 20.96 21.22
CA GLU A 90 27.62 22.16 20.75
C GLU A 90 29.09 21.80 20.44
N THR A 91 29.42 21.60 19.17
CA THR A 91 30.80 21.46 18.69
C THR A 91 31.48 22.80 18.92
N THR A 92 32.00 22.99 20.12
CA THR A 92 32.78 24.17 20.46
C THR A 92 34.09 24.08 19.68
N GLY A 93 34.24 24.92 18.65
CA GLY A 93 35.55 25.36 18.19
C GLY A 93 36.01 24.98 16.78
N ALA A 94 35.13 24.98 15.77
CA ALA A 94 35.58 25.23 14.39
C ALA A 94 35.41 26.72 14.07
N SER A 95 36.30 27.55 14.60
CA SER A 95 36.55 28.92 14.14
C SER A 95 38.04 29.21 14.24
#